data_AF-A0A3C0FHL7-F1
#
_entry.id   AF-A0A3C0FHL7-F1
#
_cell.length_a   1.000
_cell.length_b   1.000
_cell.length_c   1.000
_cell.angle_alpha   90.00
_cell.angle_beta   90.00
_cell.angle_gamma   90.00
#
_symmetry.space_group_name_H-M   'P 1'
#
loop_
_entity.id
_entity.type
_entity.pdbx_description
1 polymer ?
#
loop_
_entity_poly.entity_id
_entity_poly.type
_entity_poly.pdbx_seq_one_letter_code
_entity_poly.pdbx_strand_id
1 'polypeptide(L)' 'DGEYNKSNAFWDSHSMMGMVAEMPEDKKADYQSRARAISDEYDRLSAKYQDGKAENDIPLN' A
#
# COMPACT_ATOMS: atom_id res chain seq x y z
N ASP A 1 -9.09 6.41 -7.47
CA ASP A 1 -8.75 5.10 -8.04
C ASP A 1 -7.77 5.30 -9.19
N GLY A 2 -6.50 4.98 -8.96
CA GLY A 2 -5.46 5.19 -9.97
C GLY A 2 -5.63 4.20 -11.11
N GLU A 3 -6.00 4.69 -12.29
CA GLU A 3 -6.15 3.90 -13.52
C GLU A 3 -4.78 3.59 -14.15
N TYR A 4 -3.88 2.96 -13.39
CA TYR A 4 -2.62 2.47 -13.96
C TYR A 4 -2.88 1.19 -14.76
N ASN A 5 -2.31 1.11 -15.97
CA ASN A 5 -2.35 -0.11 -16.79
C ASN A 5 -1.79 -1.29 -15.98
N LYS A 6 -2.57 -2.37 -15.90
CA LYS A 6 -2.21 -3.56 -15.11
C LYS A 6 -1.44 -4.60 -15.92
N SER A 7 -1.34 -4.43 -17.23
CA SER A 7 -0.55 -5.29 -18.12
C SER A 7 -0.21 -4.58 -19.42
N ASN A 8 0.80 -5.08 -20.14
CA ASN A 8 1.11 -4.74 -21.53
C ASN A 8 1.83 -5.90 -22.22
N ALA A 9 2.37 -5.66 -23.43
CA ALA A 9 3.04 -6.69 -24.23
C ALA A 9 4.29 -7.31 -23.58
N PHE A 10 4.81 -6.74 -22.50
CA PHE A 10 6.06 -7.13 -21.86
C PHE A 10 5.90 -7.54 -20.39
N TRP A 11 4.80 -7.18 -19.72
CA TRP A 11 4.59 -7.50 -18.31
C TRP A 11 3.13 -7.50 -17.88
N ASP A 12 2.86 -8.25 -16.81
CA ASP A 12 1.60 -8.28 -16.07
C ASP A 12 1.85 -7.91 -14.61
N SER A 13 0.98 -7.07 -14.04
CA SER A 13 0.96 -6.78 -12.61
C SER A 13 0.00 -7.71 -11.89
N HIS A 14 0.39 -8.12 -10.70
CA HIS A 14 -0.44 -8.90 -9.80
C HIS A 14 -0.73 -8.11 -8.54
N SER A 15 -2.00 -8.09 -8.13
CA SER A 15 -2.36 -7.57 -6.82
C SER A 15 -1.84 -8.53 -5.75
N MET A 16 -1.03 -8.04 -4.82
CA MET A 16 -0.60 -8.84 -3.67
C MET A 16 -1.80 -9.38 -2.90
N MET A 17 -2.85 -8.57 -2.71
CA MET A 17 -4.08 -9.02 -2.03
C MET A 17 -4.87 -10.02 -2.87
N GLY A 18 -4.82 -9.91 -4.20
CA GLY A 18 -5.38 -10.91 -5.11
C GLY A 18 -4.68 -12.27 -4.95
N MET A 19 -3.34 -12.27 -4.93
CA MET A 19 -2.56 -13.48 -4.69
C MET A 19 -2.85 -14.10 -3.31
N VAL A 20 -2.99 -13.28 -2.26
CA VAL A 20 -3.37 -13.76 -0.91
C VAL A 20 -4.76 -14.38 -0.90
N ALA A 21 -5.72 -13.85 -1.68
CA ALA A 21 -7.06 -14.39 -1.78
C ALA A 21 -7.11 -15.80 -2.40
N GLU A 22 -6.14 -16.14 -3.24
CA GLU A 22 -6.02 -17.45 -3.90
C GLU A 22 -5.23 -18.48 -3.08
N MET A 23 -4.67 -18.08 -1.93
CA MET A 23 -3.92 -19.00 -1.07
C MET A 23 -4.83 -19.99 -0.33
N PRO A 24 -4.30 -21.18 0.04
CA PRO A 24 -4.90 -22.06 1.02
C PRO A 24 -5.25 -21.35 2.34
N GLU A 25 -6.38 -21.71 2.95
CA GLU A 25 -6.93 -21.03 4.14
C GLU A 25 -5.99 -21.06 5.35
N ASP A 26 -5.17 -22.11 5.49
CA ASP A 26 -4.16 -22.25 6.56
C ASP A 26 -3.07 -21.17 6.48
N LYS A 27 -2.82 -20.60 5.29
CA LYS A 27 -1.83 -19.53 5.08
C LYS A 27 -2.47 -18.17 4.89
N LYS A 28 -3.67 -18.12 4.32
CA LYS A 28 -4.37 -16.87 3.99
C LYS A 28 -4.49 -15.94 5.20
N ALA A 29 -4.87 -16.46 6.37
CA ALA A 29 -5.02 -15.66 7.59
C ALA A 29 -3.71 -14.98 8.04
N ASP A 30 -2.58 -15.70 8.00
CA ASP A 30 -1.26 -15.15 8.35
C ASP A 30 -0.88 -14.00 7.41
N TYR A 31 -1.00 -14.22 6.11
CA TYR A 31 -0.65 -13.20 5.12
C TYR A 31 -1.56 -11.98 5.18
N GLN A 32 -2.86 -12.15 5.44
CA GLN A 32 -3.77 -11.03 5.66
C GLN A 32 -3.38 -10.21 6.90
N SER A 33 -3.04 -10.88 8.01
CA SER A 33 -2.59 -10.21 9.23
C SER A 33 -1.31 -9.40 8.99
N ARG A 34 -0.36 -9.97 8.23
CA ARG A 34 0.90 -9.28 7.87
C ARG A 34 0.66 -8.10 6.94
N ALA A 35 -0.19 -8.25 5.92
CA ALA A 35 -0.55 -7.16 5.02
C ALA A 35 -1.18 -6.00 5.80
N ARG A 36 -2.09 -6.31 6.74
CA ARG A 36 -2.70 -5.29 7.61
C ARG A 36 -1.68 -4.57 8.47
N ALA A 37 -0.76 -5.30 9.12
CA ALA A 37 0.27 -4.70 9.96
C ALA A 37 1.18 -3.72 9.17
N ILE A 38 1.48 -4.05 7.91
CA ILE A 38 2.26 -3.17 7.02
C ILE A 38 1.45 -1.91 6.66
N SER A 39 0.17 -2.06 6.31
CA SER A 39 -0.71 -0.92 6.02
C SER A 39 -0.84 0.01 7.23
N ASP A 40 -1.06 -0.55 8.43
CA ASP A 40 -1.20 0.23 9.66
C ASP A 40 0.09 1.03 9.98
N GLU A 41 1.27 0.42 9.78
CA GLU A 41 2.55 1.11 9.97
C GLU A 41 2.78 2.20 8.92
N TYR A 42 2.42 1.94 7.66
CA TYR A 42 2.48 2.96 6.62
C TYR A 42 1.58 4.16 6.95
N ASP A 43 0.34 3.92 7.39
CA ASP A 43 -0.58 4.98 7.78
C ASP A 43 -0.03 5.80 8.95
N ARG A 44 0.58 5.14 9.95
CA ARG A 44 1.26 5.81 11.07
C ARG A 44 2.41 6.70 10.61
N LEU A 45 3.26 6.19 9.72
CA LEU A 45 4.41 6.93 9.17
C LEU A 45 3.95 8.09 8.28
N SER A 46 2.90 7.87 7.48
CA SER A 46 2.27 8.88 6.63
C SER A 46 1.70 10.02 7.47
N ALA A 47 0.94 9.70 8.53
CA ALA A 47 0.41 10.70 9.45
C ALA A 47 1.53 11.53 10.09
N LYS A 48 2.61 10.88 10.57
CA LYS A 48 3.77 11.57 11.14
C LYS A 48 4.44 12.51 10.13
N TYR A 49 4.59 12.08 8.88
CA TYR A 49 5.17 12.89 7.82
C TYR A 49 4.30 14.11 7.50
N GLN A 50 2.98 13.92 7.39
CA GLN A 50 2.05 15.02 7.10
C GLN A 50 1.98 16.05 8.25
N ASP A 51 2.03 15.60 9.51
CA ASP A 51 2.06 16.47 10.69
C ASP A 51 3.26 17.42 10.68
N GLY A 52 4.45 16.90 10.36
CA GLY A 52 5.68 17.70 10.24
C GLY A 52 5.80 18.51 8.93
N LYS A 53 4.87 18.36 7.98
CA LYS A 53 4.89 19.08 6.69
C LYS A 53 4.36 20.51 6.83
N ALA A 54 3.45 20.75 7.79
CA ALA A 54 2.88 22.09 8.03
C ALA A 54 3.93 23.10 8.52
N GLU A 55 5.02 22.64 9.16
CA GLU A 55 6.10 23.51 9.64
C GLU A 55 7.06 24.00 8.53
N ASN A 56 6.91 23.50 7.29
CA ASN A 56 7.77 23.82 6.15
C ASN A 56 6.99 24.46 4.98
N ASP A 57 5.93 25.21 5.27
CA ASP A 57 5.34 26.11 4.28
C ASP A 57 6.35 27.22 3.95
N ILE A 58 7.20 26.98 2.96
CA ILE A 58 7.96 28.04 2.28
C ILE A 58 6.91 28.87 1.54
N PRO A 59 6.73 30.16 1.89
CA PRO A 59 5.80 31.02 1.17
C PRO A 59 6.20 31.04 -0.30
N LEU A 60 5.28 30.66 -1.19
CA LEU A 60 5.45 30.82 -2.63
C LEU A 60 5.10 32.27 -2.96
N ASN A 61 6.08 33.17 -2.82
CA ASN A 61 6.01 34.54 -3.30
C ASN A 61 6.59 34.71 -4.70
#